data_AF-A0A966U440-F1
#
_entry.id   AF-A0A966U440-F1
#
_cell.length_a   1.000
_cell.length_b   1.000
_cell.length_c   1.000
_cell.angle_alpha   90.00
_cell.angle_beta   90.00
_cell.angle_gamma   90.00
#
_symmetry.space_group_name_H-M   'P 1'
#
loop_
_entity.id
_entity.type
_entity.pdbx_description
1 polymer ?
#
loop_
_entity_poly.entity_id
_entity_poly.type
_entity_poly.pdbx_seq_one_letter_code
_entity_poly.pdbx_strand_id
1 'polypeptide(L)' 'MRSVGLAPGITLPSGNQSQSEFEKAHQVTPMGFSSSAHDIASAAFFLANAKSITGTTLYVDGGQHLLASDRDVMFKIK' A
#
# COMPACT_ATOMS: atom_id res chain seq x y z
N MET A 1 -26.02 5.00 -1.76
CA MET A 1 -24.77 4.89 -0.97
C MET A 1 -23.65 4.45 -1.91
N ARG A 2 -22.43 4.98 -1.79
CA ARG A 2 -21.27 4.52 -2.56
C ARG A 2 -20.38 3.61 -1.71
N SER A 3 -19.70 2.68 -2.36
CA SER A 3 -18.72 1.80 -1.74
C SER A 3 -17.45 1.78 -2.60
N VAL A 4 -16.29 1.98 -1.97
CA VAL A 4 -14.97 1.99 -2.61
C VAL A 4 -13.97 1.30 -1.68
N GLY A 5 -12.96 0.66 -2.25
CA GLY A 5 -11.84 0.06 -1.53
C GLY A 5 -10.57 0.90 -1.65
N LEU A 6 -9.74 0.88 -0.62
CA LEU A 6 -8.34 1.27 -0.66
C LEU A 6 -7.48 0.06 -0.36
N ALA A 7 -6.53 -0.25 -1.23
CA ALA A 7 -5.58 -1.35 -1.05
C ALA A 7 -4.18 -0.76 -0.81
N PRO A 8 -3.77 -0.56 0.45
CA PRO A 8 -2.46 -0.05 0.79
C PRO A 8 -1.37 -1.12 0.59
N GLY A 9 -0.14 -0.66 0.34
CA GLY A 9 1.04 -1.51 0.40
C GLY A 9 1.60 -1.61 1.82
N ILE A 10 2.88 -1.94 1.94
CA ILE A 10 3.61 -1.89 3.22
C ILE A 10 3.68 -0.45 3.71
N THR A 11 2.85 -0.09 4.68
CA THR A 11 2.78 1.30 5.19
C THR A 11 3.49 1.49 6.52
N LEU A 12 3.47 0.48 7.39
CA LEU A 12 4.02 0.52 8.74
C LEU A 12 4.84 -0.74 9.03
N PRO A 13 5.83 -0.68 9.95
CA PRO A 13 6.54 -1.86 10.42
C PRO A 13 5.57 -2.91 10.97
N SER A 14 5.82 -4.18 10.66
CA SER A 14 5.00 -5.30 11.14
C SER A 14 5.64 -6.03 12.32
N GLY A 15 4.89 -6.26 13.40
CA GLY A 15 5.32 -7.10 14.52
C GLY A 15 6.68 -6.68 15.10
N ASN A 16 7.66 -7.59 15.05
CA ASN A 16 9.01 -7.39 15.57
C ASN A 16 10.00 -6.88 14.50
N GLN A 17 9.51 -6.43 13.33
CA GLN A 17 10.36 -5.91 12.26
C GLN A 17 11.10 -4.65 12.75
N SER A 18 12.42 -4.65 12.58
CA SER A 18 13.24 -3.47 12.82
C SER A 18 12.94 -2.39 11.78
N GLN A 19 13.24 -1.15 12.13
CA GLN A 19 13.05 0.00 11.23
C GLN A 19 13.81 -0.17 9.90
N SER A 20 15.02 -0.75 9.93
CA SER A 20 15.82 -0.96 8.72
C SER A 20 15.28 -2.09 7.83
N GLU A 21 14.73 -3.16 8.42
CA GLU A 21 14.03 -4.21 7.66
C GLU A 21 12.76 -3.65 7.01
N PHE A 22 12.02 -2.80 7.73
CA PHE A 22 10.86 -2.10 7.19
C PHE A 22 11.25 -1.20 6.01
N GLU A 23 12.27 -0.36 6.15
CA GLU A 23 12.73 0.54 5.09
C GLU A 23 13.14 -0.21 3.83
N LYS A 24 13.87 -1.32 3.98
CA LYS A 24 14.20 -2.20 2.85
C LYS A 24 12.93 -2.77 2.21
N ALA A 25 12.00 -3.29 3.01
CA ALA A 25 10.77 -3.92 2.51
C ALA A 25 9.86 -2.90 1.80
N HIS A 26 9.78 -1.68 2.33
CA HIS A 26 9.03 -0.56 1.77
C HIS A 26 9.51 -0.19 0.36
N GLN A 27 10.79 -0.41 0.06
CA GLN A 27 11.37 -0.15 -1.26
C GLN A 27 11.15 -1.29 -2.28
N VAL A 28 10.66 -2.47 -1.85
CA VAL A 28 10.41 -3.61 -2.74
C VAL A 28 9.06 -3.46 -3.44
N THR A 29 8.95 -2.42 -4.26
CA THR A 29 7.82 -2.15 -5.13
C THR A 29 8.34 -1.67 -6.49
N PRO A 30 7.55 -1.76 -7.58
CA PRO A 30 7.95 -1.22 -8.88
C PRO A 30 8.34 0.26 -8.86
N MET A 31 7.75 1.06 -7.96
CA MET A 31 8.08 2.48 -7.82
C MET A 31 9.31 2.74 -6.93
N GLY A 32 9.85 1.72 -6.26
CA GLY A 32 10.97 1.85 -5.32
C GLY A 32 10.58 2.42 -3.95
N PHE A 33 9.28 2.62 -3.70
CA PHE A 33 8.70 3.00 -2.41
C PHE A 33 7.24 2.52 -2.35
N SER A 34 6.76 2.19 -1.16
CA SER A 34 5.35 1.83 -0.91
C SER A 34 4.57 3.04 -0.37
N SER A 35 3.32 2.83 0.00
CA SER A 35 2.49 3.91 0.57
C SER A 35 2.95 4.37 1.94
N SER A 36 2.89 5.67 2.19
CA SER A 36 2.82 6.23 3.54
C SER A 36 1.36 6.38 4.00
N ALA A 37 1.16 6.65 5.30
CA ALA A 37 -0.16 6.99 5.83
C ALA A 37 -0.74 8.25 5.16
N HIS A 38 0.12 9.19 4.75
CA HIS A 38 -0.30 10.41 4.07
C HIS A 38 -0.82 10.13 2.65
N ASP A 39 -0.21 9.19 1.94
CA ASP A 39 -0.66 8.78 0.60
C ASP A 39 -2.05 8.13 0.67
N ILE A 40 -2.27 7.27 1.67
CA ILE A 40 -3.57 6.63 1.91
C ILE A 40 -4.64 7.66 2.25
N ALA A 41 -4.34 8.61 3.15
CA ALA A 41 -5.26 9.68 3.52
C ALA A 41 -5.62 10.57 2.31
N SER A 42 -4.63 10.88 1.48
CA SER A 42 -4.84 11.67 0.25
C SER A 42 -5.72 10.93 -0.75
N ALA A 43 -5.51 9.62 -0.93
CA ALA A 43 -6.35 8.77 -1.78
C ALA A 43 -7.79 8.67 -1.25
N ALA A 44 -7.96 8.53 0.08
CA ALA A 44 -9.27 8.56 0.72
C ALA A 44 -9.99 9.90 0.49
N PHE A 45 -9.27 11.01 0.65
CA PHE A 45 -9.80 12.36 0.40
C PHE A 45 -10.24 12.55 -1.05
N PHE A 46 -9.44 12.08 -2.02
CA PHE A 46 -9.82 12.08 -3.42
C PHE A 46 -11.13 11.29 -3.66
N LEU A 47 -11.23 10.05 -3.18
CA LEU A 47 -12.40 9.19 -3.37
C LEU A 47 -13.66 9.70 -2.65
N ALA A 48 -13.49 10.40 -1.52
CA ALA A 48 -14.58 11.07 -0.82
C ALA A 48 -15.24 12.14 -1.71
N ASN A 49 -14.41 12.90 -2.44
CA ASN A 49 -14.84 13.99 -3.33
C ASN A 49 -15.32 13.50 -4.71
N ALA A 50 -14.84 12.35 -5.18
CA ALA A 50 -15.19 11.78 -6.48
C ALA A 50 -16.59 11.11 -6.48
N LYS A 51 -17.65 11.93 -6.54
CA LYS A 51 -19.05 11.49 -6.38
C LYS A 51 -19.53 10.41 -7.36
N SER A 52 -18.92 10.28 -8.54
CA SER A 52 -19.33 9.30 -9.55
C SER A 52 -18.52 8.00 -9.51
N ILE A 53 -17.55 7.86 -8.59
CA ILE A 53 -16.71 6.66 -8.46
C ILE A 53 -17.28 5.77 -7.34
N THR A 54 -17.56 4.51 -7.69
CA THR A 54 -18.02 3.44 -6.77
C THR A 54 -17.66 2.08 -7.36
N GLY A 55 -17.68 1.02 -6.54
CA GLY A 55 -17.47 -0.36 -7.00
C GLY A 55 -16.04 -0.68 -7.44
N THR A 56 -15.07 0.15 -7.05
CA THR A 56 -13.66 0.00 -7.40
C THR A 56 -12.78 -0.03 -6.16
N THR A 57 -11.61 -0.65 -6.31
CA THR A 57 -10.52 -0.62 -5.33
C THR A 57 -9.38 0.19 -5.94
N LEU A 58 -8.98 1.25 -5.25
CA LEU A 58 -7.79 2.01 -5.61
C LEU A 58 -6.59 1.44 -4.86
N TYR A 59 -5.60 0.97 -5.60
CA TYR A 59 -4.31 0.54 -5.05
C TYR A 59 -3.45 1.75 -4.74
N VAL A 60 -2.92 1.78 -3.52
CA VAL A 60 -2.04 2.81 -3.00
C VAL A 60 -0.86 2.07 -2.40
N ASP A 61 -0.03 1.45 -3.24
CA ASP A 61 0.94 0.44 -2.80
C ASP A 61 2.29 0.53 -3.53
N GLY A 62 2.53 1.59 -4.30
CA GLY A 62 3.73 1.73 -5.13
C GLY A 62 3.84 0.67 -6.23
N GLY A 63 2.73 0.01 -6.59
CA GLY A 63 2.68 -1.10 -7.54
C GLY A 63 3.02 -2.47 -6.93
N GLN A 64 3.08 -2.59 -5.61
CA GLN A 64 3.41 -3.87 -4.93
C GLN A 64 2.55 -5.04 -5.43
N HIS A 65 1.25 -4.85 -5.67
CA HIS A 65 0.35 -5.89 -6.19
C HIS A 65 0.70 -6.39 -7.60
N LEU A 66 1.53 -5.67 -8.36
CA LEU A 66 1.99 -6.08 -9.69
C LEU A 66 3.19 -7.02 -9.62
N LEU A 67 3.83 -7.15 -8.45
CA LEU A 67 4.93 -8.08 -8.25
C LEU A 67 4.37 -9.44 -7.86
N ALA A 68 4.67 -10.46 -8.67
CA ALA A 68 4.41 -11.83 -8.30
C ALA A 68 5.24 -12.19 -7.06
N SER A 69 4.59 -12.68 -6.01
CA SER A 69 5.24 -13.08 -4.77
C SER A 69 4.81 -14.48 -4.37
N ASP A 70 5.79 -15.34 -4.18
CA ASP A 70 5.67 -16.72 -3.69
C ASP A 70 5.31 -16.80 -2.21
N ARG A 71 5.58 -15.74 -1.44
CA ARG A 71 5.19 -15.55 -0.03
C ARG A 71 4.91 -14.09 0.29
N ASP A 72 4.34 -13.83 1.46
CA ASP A 72 4.15 -12.47 1.97
C ASP A 72 5.51 -11.73 2.09
N VAL A 73 5.51 -10.46 1.71
CA VAL A 73 6.71 -9.62 1.64
C VAL A 73 7.40 -9.47 3.01
N MET A 74 6.65 -9.55 4.12
CA MET A 74 7.20 -9.55 5.47
C MET A 74 8.24 -10.66 5.69
N PHE A 75 8.12 -11.80 5.01
CA PHE A 75 9.05 -12.93 5.16
C PHE A 75 10.22 -12.90 4.16
N LYS A 76 10.27 -11.92 3.25
CA LYS A 76 11.30 -11.85 2.20
C LYS A 76 12.56 -11.12 2.65
N ILE A 77 12.46 -10.21 3.60
CA ILE A 77 13.58 -9.38 4.05
C ILE A 77 14.03 -9.89 5.42
N LYS A 78 15.28 -10.34 5.50
CA LYS A 78 16.02 -10.67 6.72
C LYS A 78 17.25 -9.78 6.81
#